data_AF-A0A6I2WTF9-F1
#
_entry.id   AF-A0A6I2WTF9-F1
#
_cell.length_a   1.000
_cell.length_b   1.000
_cell.length_c   1.000
_cell.angle_alpha   90.00
_cell.angle_beta   90.00
_cell.angle_gamma   90.00
#
_symmetry.space_group_name_H-M   'P 1'
#
loop_
_entity.id
_entity.type
_entity.pdbx_description
1 polymer ?
#
loop_
_entity_poly.entity_id
_entity_poly.type
_entity_poly.pdbx_seq_one_letter_code
_entity_poly.pdbx_strand_id
1 'polypeptide(L)' 'MTIPEITVERLAELLAAGGAALFDVRQPYEFDEAHVAGATLIPLGEVPDRVA' A
#
# COMPACT_ATOMS: atom_id res chain seq x y z
N MET A 1 9.18 14.24 -11.65
CA MET A 1 9.81 13.02 -11.10
C MET A 1 8.91 11.86 -11.48
N THR A 2 9.45 10.76 -12.01
CA THR A 2 8.65 9.58 -12.35
C THR A 2 8.68 8.60 -11.19
N ILE A 3 7.52 8.14 -10.75
CA ILE A 3 7.42 7.09 -9.73
C ILE A 3 7.46 5.74 -10.48
N PRO A 4 8.41 4.84 -10.18
CA PRO A 4 8.45 3.52 -10.80
C PRO A 4 7.19 2.71 -10.45
N GLU A 5 6.57 2.10 -11.45
CA GLU A 5 5.43 1.20 -11.29
C GLU A 5 5.90 -0.26 -11.30
N ILE A 6 5.14 -1.15 -10.66
CA ILE A 6 5.36 -2.59 -10.66
C ILE A 6 4.06 -3.33 -10.97
N THR A 7 4.17 -4.58 -11.41
CA THR A 7 3.00 -5.46 -11.57
C THR A 7 2.58 -6.08 -10.23
N VAL A 8 1.39 -6.65 -10.18
CA VAL A 8 0.85 -7.33 -8.99
C VAL A 8 1.62 -8.61 -8.65
N GLU A 9 2.15 -9.31 -9.66
CA GLU A 9 2.98 -10.50 -9.47
C GLU A 9 4.29 -10.11 -8.77
N ARG A 10 4.91 -9.01 -9.20
CA ARG A 10 6.14 -8.52 -8.58
C ARG A 10 5.90 -8.05 -7.15
N LEU A 11 4.74 -7.43 -6.88
CA LEU A 11 4.33 -7.09 -5.52
C LEU A 11 4.25 -8.35 -4.64
N ALA A 12 3.61 -9.43 -5.11
CA ALA A 12 3.48 -10.68 -4.37
C ALA A 12 4.85 -11.29 -4.00
N GLU A 13 5.81 -11.28 -4.94
CA GLU A 13 7.18 -11.74 -4.67
C GLU A 13 7.87 -10.91 -3.57
N LEU A 14 7.72 -9.58 -3.61
CA LEU A 14 8.33 -8.67 -2.64
C LEU A 14 7.74 -8.86 -1.23
N LEU A 15 6.43 -9.04 -1.15
CA LEU A 15 5.73 -9.31 0.11
C LEU A 15 6.15 -10.67 0.69
N ALA A 16 6.23 -11.71 -0.15
CA ALA A 16 6.66 -13.05 0.27
C ALA A 16 8.11 -13.06 0.78
N ALA A 17 8.97 -12.21 0.22
CA ALA A 17 10.35 -12.03 0.67
C ALA A 17 10.48 -11.18 1.95
N GLY A 18 9.40 -10.58 2.46
CA GLY A 18 9.42 -9.63 3.58
C GLY A 18 10.16 -8.32 3.25
N GLY A 19 10.35 -8.02 1.97
CA GLY A 19 11.19 -6.93 1.49
C GLY A 19 10.46 -5.62 1.23
N ALA A 20 9.14 -5.57 1.47
CA ALA A 20 8.34 -4.39 1.16
C ALA A 20 7.27 -4.13 2.23
N ALA A 21 7.09 -2.84 2.56
CA ALA A 21 5.89 -2.34 3.20
C ALA A 21 4.86 -1.99 2.11
N LEU A 22 3.60 -2.35 2.35
CA LEU A 22 2.50 -2.04 1.45
C LEU A 22 1.55 -1.06 2.13
N PHE A 23 1.31 0.08 1.48
CA PHE A 23 0.38 1.10 1.95
C PHE A 23 -0.82 1.19 1.02
N ASP A 24 -2.02 1.14 1.60
CA ASP A 24 -3.27 1.38 0.89
C ASP A 24 -3.73 2.81 1.17
N VAL A 25 -3.90 3.62 0.13
CA VAL A 25 -4.24 5.05 0.24
C VAL A 25 -5.69 5.36 -0.10
N ARG A 26 -6.51 4.33 -0.26
CA ARG A 26 -7.96 4.43 -0.53
C ARG A 26 -8.75 4.89 0.70
N GLN A 27 -10.06 5.02 0.54
CA GLN A 27 -10.95 5.33 1.65
C GLN A 27 -11.08 4.14 2.62
N PRO A 28 -11.31 4.38 3.93
CA PRO A 28 -11.44 3.31 4.91
C PRO A 28 -12.49 2.25 4.57
N TYR A 29 -13.65 2.65 4.04
CA TYR A 29 -14.71 1.70 3.68
C TYR A 29 -14.29 0.75 2.54
N GLU A 30 -13.45 1.19 1.61
CA GLU A 30 -12.93 0.35 0.52
C GLU A 30 -11.92 -0.67 1.03
N PHE A 31 -11.11 -0.27 2.01
CA PHE A 31 -10.16 -1.15 2.70
C PHE A 31 -10.91 -2.19 3.54
N ASP A 32 -11.93 -1.78 4.28
CA ASP A 32 -12.76 -2.67 5.10
C ASP A 32 -13.53 -3.69 4.25
N GLU A 33 -13.98 -3.30 3.05
CA GLU A 33 -14.61 -4.23 2.10
C GLU A 33 -13.62 -5.27 1.57
N ALA A 34 -12.44 -4.83 1.11
CA ALA A 34 -11.36 -5.72 0.72
C ALA A 34 -10.00 -5.00 0.61
N HIS A 35 -8.95 -5.67 1.07
CA HIS A 35 -7.57 -5.18 0.94
C HIS A 35 -6.58 -6.34 0.83
N VAL A 36 -5.36 -6.01 0.38
CA VAL A 36 -4.25 -6.97 0.35
C VAL A 36 -3.80 -7.26 1.79
N ALA A 37 -3.73 -8.53 2.16
CA ALA A 37 -3.30 -8.94 3.49
C ALA A 37 -1.90 -8.36 3.83
N GLY A 38 -1.77 -7.75 5.00
CA GLY A 38 -0.54 -7.09 5.44
C GLY A 38 -0.38 -5.64 4.96
N ALA A 39 -1.30 -5.12 4.15
CA ALA A 39 -1.34 -3.69 3.84
C ALA A 39 -1.65 -2.85 5.08
N THR A 40 -1.01 -1.69 5.17
CA THR A 40 -1.33 -0.65 6.16
C THR A 40 -2.17 0.44 5.50
N LEU A 41 -3.37 0.69 6.03
CA LEU A 41 -4.22 1.78 5.57
C LEU A 41 -3.65 3.14 6.01
N ILE A 42 -3.37 4.00 5.03
CA ILE A 42 -3.04 5.43 5.22
C ILE A 42 -3.82 6.22 4.16
N PRO A 43 -5.03 6.72 4.46
CA PRO A 43 -5.82 7.49 3.50
C PRO A 43 -4.98 8.62 2.89
N LEU A 44 -5.09 8.85 1.58
CA LEU A 44 -4.19 9.75 0.86
C LEU A 44 -4.04 11.15 1.50
N GLY A 45 -5.13 11.69 2.06
CA GLY A 45 -5.12 12.99 2.74
C GLY A 45 -4.34 13.01 4.06
N GLU A 46 -4.12 11.86 4.69
CA GLU A 46 -3.37 11.71 5.93
C GLU A 46 -1.89 11.37 5.70
N VAL A 47 -1.49 11.01 4.46
CA VAL A 47 -0.11 10.63 4.14
C VAL A 47 0.90 11.68 4.59
N PRO A 48 0.74 12.99 4.30
CA PRO A 48 1.72 13.99 4.71
C PRO A 48 1.97 14.02 6.23
N ASP A 49 0.93 13.81 7.04
CA ASP A 49 1.02 13.84 8.51
C ASP A 49 1.63 12.56 9.09
N ARG A 50 1.52 11.43 8.37
CA ARG A 50 1.95 10.10 8.81
C ARG A 50 3.39 9.77 8.43
N VAL A 51 3.98 10.52 7.50
CA VAL A 51 5.36 10.30 6.99
C VAL A 51 6.33 11.43 7.35
N ALA A 52 5.87 12.40 8.15
CA ALA A 52 6.67 13.51 8.66
C ALA A 52 7.70 13.08 9.72
#